data_AF-A0A8E4MA11-F1
#
_entry.id   AF-A0A8E4MA11-F1
#
_cell.length_a   1.000
_cell.length_b   1.000
_cell.length_c   1.000
_cell.angle_alpha   90.00
_cell.angle_beta   90.00
_cell.angle_gamma   90.00
#
_symmetry.space_group_name_H-M   'P 1'
#
loop_
_entity.id
_entity.type
_entity.pdbx_description
1 polymer ?
#
loop_
_entity_poly.entity_id
_entity_poly.type
_entity_poly.pdbx_seq_one_letter_code
_entity_poly.pdbx_strand_id
1 'polypeptide(L)'
;KTCWMRLPSFRSVGDALKDRFDGASRVVMPNTEVEAPVQRNDAAPHRVPRRDRYRFQLRPHNPDHKTPGVKDLVYLESSPG
;
A
#
# COMPACT_ATOMS: atom_id res chain seq x y z
N LYS A 1 23.57 30.63 10.07
CA LYS A 1 22.10 30.43 10.06
C LYS A 1 21.84 28.94 10.11
N THR A 2 20.97 28.48 11.01
CA THR A 2 20.64 27.06 11.16
C THR A 2 19.23 26.84 10.63
N CYS A 3 19.05 25.82 9.81
CA CYS A 3 17.75 25.45 9.25
C CYS A 3 17.32 24.09 9.79
N TRP A 4 16.02 23.86 9.89
CA TRP A 4 15.42 22.57 10.24
C TRP A 4 14.27 22.26 9.28
N MET A 5 14.01 20.98 9.06
CA MET A 5 12.87 20.57 8.24
C MET A 5 11.56 20.94 8.93
N ARG A 6 10.57 21.30 8.11
CA ARG A 6 9.21 21.55 8.55
C ARG A 6 8.26 20.76 7.67
N LEU A 7 7.26 20.17 8.28
CA LEU A 7 6.19 19.52 7.54
C LEU A 7 5.33 20.56 6.81
N PRO A 8 4.77 20.21 5.63
CA PRO A 8 3.81 21.06 4.95
C PRO A 8 2.52 21.25 5.78
N SER A 9 1.69 22.20 5.37
CA SER A 9 0.37 22.37 5.98
C SER A 9 -0.49 21.12 5.75
N PHE A 10 -1.40 20.82 6.67
CA PHE A 10 -2.29 19.67 6.53
C PHE A 10 -3.19 19.79 5.29
N ARG A 11 -3.59 21.02 4.91
CA ARG A 11 -4.35 21.25 3.68
C ARG A 11 -3.60 20.80 2.44
N SER A 12 -2.32 21.14 2.33
CA SER A 12 -1.46 20.71 1.22
C SER A 12 -1.30 19.19 1.17
N VAL A 13 -1.27 18.52 2.33
CA VAL A 13 -1.28 17.05 2.40
C VAL A 13 -2.62 16.49 1.92
N GLY A 14 -3.73 17.11 2.35
CA GLY A 14 -5.08 16.75 1.92
C GLY A 14 -5.27 16.86 0.41
N ASP A 15 -4.84 17.97 -0.18
CA ASP A 15 -4.90 18.19 -1.63
C ASP A 15 -4.11 17.10 -2.38
N ALA A 16 -2.88 16.81 -1.94
CA ALA A 16 -2.05 15.76 -2.54
C ALA A 16 -2.65 14.35 -2.40
N LEU A 17 -3.40 14.07 -1.33
CA LEU A 17 -4.11 12.80 -1.15
C LEU A 17 -5.40 12.75 -1.96
N LYS A 18 -6.09 13.87 -2.12
CA LYS A 18 -7.28 13.96 -2.96
C LYS A 18 -6.95 13.67 -4.42
N ASP A 19 -5.87 14.24 -4.94
CA ASP A 19 -5.41 13.95 -6.31
C ASP A 19 -5.12 12.45 -6.51
N ARG A 20 -4.55 11.79 -5.49
CA ARG A 20 -4.29 10.35 -5.50
C ARG A 20 -5.56 9.52 -5.37
N PHE A 21 -6.57 10.04 -4.69
CA PHE A 21 -7.89 9.40 -4.58
C PHE A 21 -8.62 9.43 -5.92
N ASP A 22 -8.64 10.58 -6.60
CA ASP A 22 -9.26 10.72 -7.93
C ASP A 22 -8.56 9.84 -8.98
N GLY A 23 -7.25 9.59 -8.81
CA GLY A 23 -6.45 8.69 -9.64
C GLY A 23 -6.28 7.26 -9.11
N ALA A 24 -7.02 6.87 -8.07
CA ALA A 24 -6.83 5.56 -7.43
C ALA A 24 -7.14 4.42 -8.40
N SER A 25 -6.29 3.39 -8.40
CA SER A 25 -6.41 2.27 -9.35
C SER A 25 -6.99 1.02 -8.69
N ARG A 26 -7.89 0.33 -9.39
CA ARG A 26 -8.37 -0.99 -8.98
C ARG A 26 -7.28 -2.02 -9.19
N VAL A 27 -6.96 -2.78 -8.15
CA VAL A 27 -5.94 -3.83 -8.20
C VAL A 27 -6.57 -5.19 -7.88
N VAL A 28 -5.91 -6.24 -8.33
CA VAL A 28 -6.18 -7.61 -7.88
C VAL A 28 -5.16 -7.98 -6.81
N MET A 29 -5.62 -8.56 -5.72
CA MET A 29 -4.73 -9.18 -4.75
C MET A 29 -4.12 -10.43 -5.40
N PRO A 30 -2.78 -10.56 -5.46
CA PRO A 30 -2.20 -11.84 -5.78
C PRO A 30 -2.61 -12.84 -4.68
N ASN A 31 -2.90 -14.08 -5.05
CA ASN A 31 -3.05 -15.19 -4.11
C ASN A 31 -1.67 -15.50 -3.49
N THR A 32 -1.16 -14.58 -2.68
CA THR A 32 -0.09 -14.90 -1.76
C THR A 32 -0.78 -15.62 -0.64
N GLU A 33 -0.84 -16.95 -0.73
CA GLU A 33 -0.85 -17.81 0.43
C GLU A 33 0.41 -17.46 1.24
N VAL A 34 0.36 -16.35 1.96
CA VAL A 34 1.16 -16.22 3.16
C VAL A 34 0.50 -17.24 4.05
N GLU A 35 0.97 -18.50 3.98
CA GLU A 35 0.75 -19.46 5.05
C GLU A 35 1.03 -18.68 6.33
N ALA A 36 -0.03 -18.27 7.02
CA ALA A 36 0.11 -17.82 8.38
C ALA A 36 0.84 -18.99 9.05
N PRO A 37 2.04 -18.78 9.61
CA PRO A 37 2.82 -19.89 10.13
C PRO A 37 1.90 -20.62 11.09
N VAL A 38 1.55 -21.87 10.75
CA VAL A 38 0.81 -22.77 11.63
C VAL A 38 1.51 -22.65 12.96
N GLN A 39 0.79 -22.22 14.00
CA GLN A 39 1.35 -22.03 15.34
C GLN A 39 1.78 -23.40 15.89
N ARG A 40 2.90 -23.92 15.40
CA ARG A 40 3.66 -24.95 16.08
C ARG A 40 4.40 -24.23 17.19
N ASN A 41 4.28 -24.77 18.41
CA ASN A 41 4.93 -24.28 19.63
C ASN A 41 6.46 -24.45 19.59
N ASP A 42 7.10 -24.06 18.49
CA ASP A 42 8.54 -23.97 18.34
C ASP A 42 8.97 -22.51 18.50
N ALA A 43 10.08 -22.28 19.20
CA ALA A 43 10.63 -20.95 19.44
C ALA A 43 10.79 -20.20 18.10
N ALA A 44 9.94 -19.20 17.91
CA ALA A 44 9.57 -18.63 16.62
C ALA A 44 10.77 -18.29 15.70
N PRO A 45 10.93 -18.94 14.54
CA PRO A 45 11.76 -18.41 13.47
C PRO A 45 10.93 -17.42 12.62
N HIS A 46 11.52 -16.25 12.38
CA HIS A 46 11.14 -15.29 11.34
C HIS A 46 9.76 -14.60 11.44
N ARG A 47 9.64 -13.62 12.35
CA ARG A 47 8.75 -12.47 12.05
C ARG A 47 9.33 -11.73 10.85
N VAL A 48 8.75 -11.94 9.66
CA VAL A 48 9.08 -11.14 8.46
C VAL A 48 9.07 -9.65 8.82
N PRO A 49 10.16 -8.91 8.52
CA PRO A 49 10.21 -7.46 8.73
C PRO A 49 8.96 -6.81 8.12
N ARG A 50 8.34 -5.84 8.81
CA ARG A 50 7.09 -5.21 8.34
C ARG A 50 7.20 -4.63 6.93
N ARG A 51 8.40 -4.27 6.49
CA ARG A 51 8.69 -3.80 5.14
C ARG A 51 8.43 -4.86 4.06
N ASP A 52 8.72 -6.12 4.36
CA ASP A 52 8.56 -7.22 3.39
C ASP A 52 7.12 -7.71 3.30
N ARG A 53 6.31 -7.48 4.34
CA ARG A 53 4.88 -7.82 4.35
C ARG A 53 4.07 -7.11 3.25
N TYR A 54 4.50 -5.92 2.85
CA TYR A 54 3.82 -5.13 1.81
C TYR A 54 4.60 -5.08 0.49
N ARG A 55 5.58 -5.97 0.32
CA ARG A 55 6.41 -6.04 -0.90
C ARG A 55 5.81 -6.91 -2.00
N PHE A 56 4.59 -7.41 -1.83
CA PHE A 56 3.88 -8.09 -2.90
C PHE A 56 3.49 -7.09 -3.99
N GLN A 57 3.73 -7.45 -5.24
CA GLN A 57 3.42 -6.58 -6.37
C GLN A 57 1.91 -6.66 -6.65
N LEU A 58 1.20 -5.57 -6.36
CA LEU A 58 -0.19 -5.40 -6.76
C LEU A 58 -0.27 -5.23 -8.27
N ARG A 59 -1.14 -6.02 -8.91
CA ARG A 59 -1.38 -5.90 -10.34
C ARG A 59 -2.66 -5.09 -10.59
N PRO A 60 -2.65 -4.16 -11.55
CA PRO A 60 -3.87 -3.50 -11.99
C PRO A 60 -4.92 -4.52 -12.42
N HIS A 61 -6.18 -4.28 -12.09
CA HIS A 61 -7.29 -5.08 -12.61
C HIS A 61 -7.46 -4.88 -14.13
N ASN A 62 -7.17 -3.68 -14.63
CA ASN A 62 -7.15 -3.38 -16.07
C ASN A 62 -5.69 -3.42 -16.58
N PRO A 63 -5.34 -4.31 -17.54
CA PRO A 63 -3.97 -4.41 -18.06
C PRO A 63 -3.43 -3.14 -18.74
N ASP A 64 -4.31 -2.25 -19.20
CA ASP A 64 -3.90 -0.98 -19.84
C ASP A 64 -3.50 0.10 -18.82
N HIS A 65 -3.78 -0.13 -17.55
CA HIS A 65 -3.43 0.83 -16.49
C HIS A 65 -1.99 0.60 -16.01
N LYS A 66 -1.34 1.71 -15.67
CA LYS A 66 0.00 1.66 -15.07
C LYS A 66 -0.05 0.93 -13.72
N THR A 67 1.01 0.21 -13.39
CA THR A 67 1.18 -0.40 -12.07
C THR A 67 1.27 0.69 -10.99
N PRO A 68 0.57 0.56 -9.86
CA PRO A 68 0.59 1.57 -8.81
C PRO A 68 1.97 1.64 -8.15
N GLY A 69 2.41 2.87 -7.84
CA GLY A 69 3.62 3.14 -7.09
C GLY A 69 3.40 3.13 -5.57
N VAL A 70 4.49 3.24 -4.80
CA VAL A 70 4.48 3.18 -3.32
C VAL A 70 3.63 4.28 -2.67
N LYS A 71 3.42 5.40 -3.36
CA LYS A 71 2.65 6.55 -2.83
C LYS A 71 1.20 6.56 -3.35
N ASP A 72 0.83 5.68 -4.25
CA ASP A 72 -0.47 5.73 -4.92
C ASP A 72 -1.54 5.03 -4.08
N LEU A 73 -2.77 5.53 -4.17
CA LEU A 73 -3.91 4.89 -3.53
C LEU A 73 -4.48 3.82 -4.47
N VAL A 74 -4.90 2.71 -3.89
CA VAL A 74 -5.45 1.56 -4.62
C VAL A 74 -6.70 1.06 -3.91
N TYR A 75 -7.58 0.40 -4.66
CA TYR A 75 -8.77 -0.23 -4.12
C TYR A 75 -9.01 -1.61 -4.73
N LEU A 76 -9.73 -2.46 -4.00
CA LEU A 76 -10.09 -3.81 -4.43
C LEU A 76 -11.53 -3.86 -4.96
N GLU A 77 -12.44 -3.24 -4.22
CA GLU A 77 -13.88 -3.27 -4.47
C GLU A 77 -14.42 -1.87 -4.74
N SER A 78 -15.49 -1.80 -5.53
CA SER A 78 -16.12 -0.51 -5.87
C SER A 78 -16.83 0.08 -4.65
N SER A 79 -16.90 1.41 -4.57
CA SER A 79 -17.59 2.09 -3.48
C SER A 79 -19.07 1.67 -3.42
N PRO A 80 -19.63 1.41 -2.21
CA PRO A 80 -21.06 1.28 -2.06
C PRO A 80 -21.72 2.62 -2.38
N GLY A 81 -22.81 2.58 -3.14
CA GLY A 81 -23.63 3.75 -3.49
C GLY A 81 -24.51 4.22 -2.35
#